data_AF-A0A2L2NNV6-F1
#
_entry.id   AF-A0A2L2NNV6-F1
#
_cell.length_a   1.000
_cell.length_b   1.000
_cell.length_c   1.000
_cell.angle_alpha   90.00
_cell.angle_beta   90.00
_cell.angle_gamma   90.00
#
_symmetry.space_group_name_H-M   'P 1'
#
loop_
_entity.id
_entity.type
_entity.pdbx_description
1 polymer ?
#
loop_
_entity_poly.entity_id
_entity_poly.type
_entity_poly.pdbx_seq_one_letter_code
_entity_poly.pdbx_strand_id
1 'polypeptide(L)' 'MRDPEKNHIKIDPATLVLIVSVLILLPLLVVGFFSQ' A
#
# COMPACT_ATOMS: atom_id res chain seq x y z
N MET A 1 -2.96 2.77 -29.63
CA MET A 1 -3.63 1.94 -28.60
C MET A 1 -2.65 1.75 -27.45
N ARG A 2 -3.06 1.94 -26.19
CA ARG A 2 -2.18 1.66 -25.03
C ARG A 2 -2.12 0.14 -24.86
N ASP A 3 -0.92 -0.43 -24.97
CA ASP A 3 -0.68 -1.86 -24.81
C ASP A 3 -1.19 -2.35 -23.44
N PRO A 4 -2.15 -3.30 -23.39
CA PRO A 4 -2.70 -3.82 -22.13
C PRO A 4 -1.65 -4.59 -21.31
N GLU A 5 -0.60 -5.12 -21.96
CA GLU A 5 0.48 -5.87 -21.31
C GLU A 5 1.45 -4.97 -20.51
N LYS A 6 1.43 -3.66 -20.71
CA LYS A 6 2.29 -2.71 -19.98
C LYS A 6 1.80 -2.35 -18.58
N ASN A 7 0.66 -2.87 -18.14
CA ASN A 7 0.04 -2.51 -16.87
C ASN A 7 0.44 -3.43 -15.69
N HIS A 8 1.51 -4.20 -15.84
CA HIS A 8 2.02 -5.08 -14.79
C HIS A 8 3.14 -4.37 -14.03
N ILE A 9 2.83 -3.88 -12.84
CA ILE A 9 3.83 -3.37 -11.90
C ILE A 9 4.48 -4.60 -11.25
N LYS A 10 5.77 -4.83 -11.50
CA LYS A 10 6.54 -5.86 -10.81
C LYS A 10 6.74 -5.44 -9.35
N ILE A 11 5.88 -5.95 -8.48
CA ILE A 11 5.99 -5.79 -7.04
C ILE A 11 6.58 -7.07 -6.46
N ASP A 12 7.73 -6.96 -5.82
CA ASP A 12 8.29 -8.06 -5.06
C ASP A 12 7.48 -8.32 -3.77
N PRO A 13 7.52 -9.54 -3.22
CA PRO A 13 6.71 -9.88 -2.04
C PRO A 13 6.98 -8.98 -0.81
N ALA A 14 8.20 -8.49 -0.62
CA ALA A 14 8.52 -7.63 0.51
C ALA A 14 7.87 -6.24 0.35
N THR A 15 7.90 -5.68 -0.86
CA THR A 15 7.19 -4.44 -1.18
C THR A 15 5.68 -4.58 -0.97
N LEU A 16 5.09 -5.71 -1.34
CA LEU A 16 3.66 -5.96 -1.09
C LEU A 16 3.33 -5.94 0.41
N VAL A 17 4.12 -6.64 1.22
CA VAL A 17 3.93 -6.68 2.68
C VAL A 17 4.06 -5.27 3.28
N LEU A 18 5.03 -4.48 2.81
CA LEU A 18 5.23 -3.11 3.27
C LEU A 18 4.04 -2.22 2.92
N ILE A 19 3.52 -2.30 1.69
CA ILE A 19 2.33 -1.53 1.27
C ILE A 19 1.13 -1.87 2.15
N VAL A 20 0.83 -3.17 2.32
CA VAL A 20 -0.30 -3.62 3.15
C VAL A 20 -0.13 -3.14 4.60
N SER A 21 1.08 -3.23 5.13
CA SER A 21 1.39 -2.77 6.50
C SER A 21 1.15 -1.27 6.64
N VAL A 22 1.64 -0.44 5.73
CA VAL A 22 1.42 1.01 5.77
C VAL A 22 -0.06 1.35 5.64
N LEU A 23 -0.79 0.68 4.73
CA LEU A 23 -2.23 0.91 4.54
C LEU A 23 -3.06 0.61 5.78
N ILE A 24 -2.63 -0.32 6.65
CA ILE A 24 -3.33 -0.66 7.90
C ILE A 24 -2.82 0.19 9.07
N LEU A 25 -1.50 0.29 9.24
CA LEU A 25 -0.90 0.92 10.41
C LEU A 25 -1.03 2.44 10.40
N LEU A 26 -0.94 3.08 9.23
CA LEU A 26 -1.05 4.53 9.12
C LEU A 26 -2.42 5.04 9.60
N PRO A 27 -3.58 4.53 9.14
CA PRO A 27 -4.87 4.99 9.65
C PRO A 27 -5.08 4.65 11.12
N LEU A 28 -4.60 3.50 11.61
CA LEU A 28 -4.67 3.18 13.04
C LEU A 28 -3.86 4.15 13.89
N LEU A 29 -2.68 4.55 13.42
CA LEU A 29 -1.86 5.57 14.05
C LEU A 29 -2.57 6.91 14.03
N VAL A 30 -3.10 7.35 12.90
CA VAL A 30 -3.84 8.62 12.80
C VAL A 30 -5.07 8.61 13.72
N VAL A 31 -5.92 7.59 13.64
CA VAL A 31 -7.10 7.50 14.51
C VAL A 31 -6.70 7.45 15.99
N GLY A 32 -5.74 6.62 16.36
CA GLY A 32 -5.29 6.48 17.74
C GLY A 32 -4.66 7.76 18.32
N PHE A 33 -3.87 8.49 17.52
CA PHE A 33 -3.21 9.73 17.96
C PHE A 33 -4.14 10.95 17.94
N PHE A 34 -5.06 11.08 16.98
CA PHE A 34 -5.94 12.24 16.85
C PHE A 34 -7.30 12.09 17.53
N SER A 35 -7.66 10.88 17.99
CA SER A 35 -8.89 10.62 18.76
C SER A 35 -8.69 10.63 20.28
N GLN A 36 -7.49 10.97 20.76
CA GLN A 36 -7.22 11.32 22.16
C GLN A 36 -7.58 12.78 22.43
#